data_AF-A0A9D6R0I9-F1
#
_entry.id   AF-A0A9D6R0I9-F1
#
_cell.length_a   1.000
_cell.length_b   1.000
_cell.length_c   1.000
_cell.angle_alpha   90.00
_cell.angle_beta   90.00
_cell.angle_gamma   90.00
#
_symmetry.space_group_name_H-M   'P 1'
#
loop_
_entity.id
_entity.type
_entity.pdbx_description
1 polymer ?
#
loop_
_entity_poly.entity_id
_entity_poly.type
_entity_poly.pdbx_seq_one_letter_code
_entity_poly.pdbx_strand_id
1 'polypeptide(L)' 'GESYLDDRIAAAEVSYGKGRVILLGFRVQHRAQPHGTFKLLFNSLEYAGM' A
#
# COMPACT_ATOMS: atom_id res chain seq x y z
N GLY A 1 -10.57 16.26 -8.16
CA GLY A 1 -10.28 15.08 -7.32
C GLY A 1 -9.48 14.08 -8.11
N GLU A 2 -10.08 13.58 -9.18
CA GLU A 2 -9.46 12.70 -10.19
C GLU A 2 -8.07 13.17 -10.65
N SER A 3 -7.92 14.43 -11.03
CA SER A 3 -6.63 15.03 -11.43
C SER A 3 -5.50 15.00 -10.38
N TYR A 4 -5.82 14.76 -9.10
CA TYR A 4 -4.83 14.60 -8.03
C TYR A 4 -4.42 13.14 -7.79
N LEU A 5 -5.22 12.20 -8.30
CA LEU A 5 -5.04 10.76 -8.12
C LEU A 5 -4.62 10.06 -9.42
N ASP A 6 -5.00 10.63 -10.56
CA ASP A 6 -4.68 10.15 -11.88
C ASP A 6 -3.17 10.17 -12.13
N ASP A 7 -2.67 9.09 -12.73
CA ASP A 7 -1.24 8.83 -12.99
C ASP A 7 -0.33 8.94 -11.74
N ARG A 8 -0.87 8.69 -10.54
CA ARG A 8 -0.10 8.60 -9.30
C ARG A 8 0.06 7.16 -8.84
N ILE A 9 1.23 6.89 -8.27
CA ILE A 9 1.54 5.58 -7.70
C ILE A 9 0.67 5.37 -6.45
N ALA A 10 -0.24 4.40 -6.53
CA ALA A 10 -1.10 4.01 -5.42
C ALA A 10 -0.38 3.07 -4.43
N ALA A 11 0.48 2.20 -4.94
CA ALA A 11 1.36 1.33 -4.16
C ALA A 11 2.66 1.06 -4.92
N ALA A 12 3.77 0.93 -4.20
CA ALA A 12 5.06 0.55 -4.76
C ALA A 12 5.79 -0.43 -3.85
N GLU A 13 6.61 -1.27 -4.48
CA GLU A 13 7.56 -2.15 -3.80
C GLU A 13 8.99 -1.70 -4.12
N VAL A 14 9.85 -1.75 -3.11
CA VAL A 14 11.29 -1.57 -3.28
C VAL A 14 12.02 -2.68 -2.53
N SER A 15 12.90 -3.40 -3.22
CA SER A 15 13.83 -4.32 -2.56
C SER A 15 14.89 -3.52 -1.81
N TYR A 16 15.09 -3.82 -0.51
CA TYR A 16 16.07 -3.13 0.33
C TYR A 16 16.87 -4.14 1.16
N GLY A 17 18.15 -4.29 0.82
CA GLY A 17 19.02 -5.30 1.41
C GLY A 17 18.47 -6.71 1.16
N LYS A 18 18.18 -7.45 2.24
CA LYS A 18 17.57 -8.79 2.17
C LYS A 18 16.04 -8.77 2.29
N GLY A 19 15.44 -7.59 2.42
CA GLY A 19 14.00 -7.43 2.64
C GLY A 19 13.32 -6.62 1.55
N ARG A 20 12.03 -6.33 1.80
CA ARG A 20 11.17 -5.54 0.91
C ARG A 20 10.53 -4.40 1.69
N VAL A 21 10.39 -3.25 1.04
CA VAL A 21 9.66 -2.09 1.55
C VAL A 21 8.43 -1.92 0.67
N ILE A 22 7.25 -1.90 1.28
CA ILE A 22 5.99 -1.64 0.59
C ILE A 22 5.51 -0.24 0.97
N LEU A 23 5.31 0.61 -0.04
CA LEU A 23 4.80 1.97 0.09
C LEU A 23 3.35 2.01 -0.34
N LEU A 24 2.45 2.50 0.52
CA LEU A 24 1.03 2.65 0.24
C LEU A 24 0.69 4.15 0.21
N GLY A 25 0.31 4.67 -0.96
CA GLY A 25 0.08 6.10 -1.19
C GLY A 25 -1.20 6.65 -0.57
N PHE A 26 -2.09 5.77 -0.13
CA PHE A 26 -3.33 6.12 0.55
C PHE A 26 -3.42 5.45 1.91
N ARG A 27 -4.17 6.06 2.83
CA ARG A 27 -4.25 5.65 4.24
C ARG A 27 -5.17 4.45 4.42
N VAL A 28 -4.68 3.27 4.03
CA VAL A 28 -5.38 1.98 4.11
C VAL A 28 -5.89 1.64 5.52
N GLN A 29 -5.26 2.19 6.55
CA GLN A 29 -5.58 1.98 7.97
C GLN A 29 -6.72 2.86 8.50
N HIS A 30 -7.19 3.85 7.72
CA HIS A 30 -8.26 4.73 8.18
C HIS A 30 -9.60 3.99 8.24
N ARG A 31 -10.30 4.13 9.38
CA ARG A 31 -11.64 3.52 9.62
C ARG A 31 -12.72 3.93 8.60
N ALA A 32 -12.52 5.03 7.88
CA ALA A 32 -13.45 5.53 6.86
C ALA A 32 -13.13 5.08 5.42
N GLN A 33 -12.12 4.24 5.21
CA GLN A 33 -11.84 3.64 3.90
C GLN A 33 -12.65 2.34 3.69
N PRO A 34 -12.92 1.92 2.43
CA PRO A 34 -13.56 0.66 2.14
C PRO A 34 -12.80 -0.52 2.75
N HIS A 35 -13.50 -1.51 3.31
CA HIS A 35 -12.87 -2.69 3.92
C HIS A 35 -11.87 -3.42 2.99
N GLY A 36 -12.03 -3.30 1.67
CA GLY A 36 -11.08 -3.82 0.69
C GLY A 36 -9.65 -3.27 0.82
N THR A 37 -9.47 -2.08 1.39
CA THR A 37 -8.13 -1.49 1.58
C THR A 37 -7.35 -2.16 2.70
N PHE A 38 -8.01 -2.78 3.69
CA PHE A 38 -7.34 -3.52 4.76
C PHE A 38 -6.56 -4.72 4.23
N LYS A 39 -7.06 -5.37 3.16
CA LYS A 39 -6.36 -6.46 2.51
C LYS A 39 -4.97 -6.04 2.03
N LEU A 40 -4.84 -4.81 1.49
CA LEU A 40 -3.55 -4.29 1.04
C LEU A 40 -2.57 -4.14 2.21
N LEU A 41 -3.03 -3.68 3.37
CA LEU A 41 -2.18 -3.55 4.55
C LEU A 41 -1.67 -4.93 5.02
N PHE A 42 -2.57 -5.87 5.28
CA PHE A 42 -2.20 -7.17 5.85
C PHE A 42 -1.43 -8.05 4.87
N ASN A 43 -1.82 -8.04 3.59
CA ASN A 43 -1.08 -8.76 2.56
C ASN A 43 0.32 -8.17 2.38
N SER A 44 0.51 -6.85 2.50
CA SER A 44 1.84 -6.25 2.40
C SER A 44 2.75 -6.66 3.56
N LEU A 45 2.21 -6.83 4.77
CA LEU A 45 2.98 -7.30 5.93
C LEU A 45 3.42 -8.76 5.77
N GLU A 46 2.50 -9.62 5.34
CA GLU A 46 2.79 -11.03 5.07
C GLU A 46 3.75 -11.16 3.88
N TYR A 47 3.44 -10.48 2.77
CA TYR A 47 4.25 -10.47 1.57
C TYR A 47 5.63 -9.87 1.77
N ALA A 48 5.84 -8.87 2.64
CA ALA A 48 7.16 -8.31 2.93
C ALA A 48 7.94 -9.12 3.99
N GLY A 49 7.26 -9.96 4.76
CA GLY A 49 7.86 -10.80 5.79
C GLY A 49 8.46 -12.11 5.29
N MET A 50 8.04 -12.63 4.13
CA MET A 50 8.53 -13.89 3.52
C MET A 50 9.93 -13.82 2.90
#